data_AF-A0A372NKH2-F1
#
_entry.id   AF-A0A372NKH2-F1
#
_cell.length_a   1.000
_cell.length_b   1.000
_cell.length_c   1.000
_cell.angle_alpha   90.00
_cell.angle_beta   90.00
_cell.angle_gamma   90.00
#
_symmetry.space_group_name_H-M   'P 1'
#
loop_
_entity.id
_entity.type
_entity.pdbx_description
1 polymer ?
#
loop_
_entity_poly.entity_id
_entity_poly.type
_entity_poly.pdbx_seq_one_letter_code
_entity_poly.pdbx_strand_id
1 'polypeptide(L)'
;MQTEGMIIWGENGYVAFNPDEKPIEELPFIYGYNTGELLDERYMLGKLIAQDGTTLGAHYSSTETFQRQDLAILPGCWPERQDDFQGHYPGGYRMEYVPAEERPGHVGLAEAIGRSV
;
A
#
# COMPACT_ATOMS: atom_id res chain seq x y z
N MET A 1 -2.76 8.44 20.86
CA MET A 1 -2.20 7.18 21.38
C MET A 1 -1.37 6.63 20.24
N GLN A 2 -0.04 6.72 20.33
CA GLN A 2 0.87 6.19 19.30
C GLN A 2 0.89 4.67 19.50
N THR A 3 0.36 3.92 18.55
CA THR A 3 0.48 2.46 18.55
C THR A 3 1.94 2.11 18.27
N GLU A 4 2.59 1.52 19.28
CA GLU A 4 3.96 1.02 19.23
C GLU A 4 4.01 -0.23 18.32
N GLY A 5 4.03 0.00 17.01
CA GLY A 5 4.49 -0.95 16.01
C GLY A 5 5.72 -0.36 15.33
N MET A 6 6.84 -1.07 15.32
CA MET A 6 8.08 -0.54 14.76
C MET A 6 7.90 -0.27 13.25
N ILE A 7 7.82 1.01 12.87
CA ILE A 7 7.88 1.43 11.46
C ILE A 7 9.32 1.26 11.00
N ILE A 8 9.60 0.17 10.28
CA ILE A 8 10.93 -0.09 9.71
C ILE A 8 11.02 0.55 8.33
N TRP A 9 12.07 1.36 8.15
CA TRP A 9 12.48 1.91 6.87
C TRP A 9 13.35 0.89 6.15
N GLY A 10 12.90 0.38 5.00
CA GLY A 10 13.79 -0.30 4.07
C GLY A 10 14.56 0.69 3.21
N GLU A 11 15.77 0.34 2.77
CA GLU A 11 16.55 1.12 1.79
C GLU A 11 15.80 1.32 0.46
N ASN A 12 14.74 0.53 0.20
CA ASN A 12 13.89 0.61 -0.99
C ASN A 12 12.54 1.35 -0.77
N GLY A 13 12.34 2.02 0.37
CA GLY A 13 11.20 2.96 0.54
C GLY A 13 9.83 2.36 0.86
N TYR A 14 9.78 1.13 1.40
CA TYR A 14 8.56 0.53 1.96
C TYR A 14 8.36 0.89 3.44
N VAL A 15 7.09 0.92 3.86
CA VAL A 15 6.66 1.13 5.25
C VAL A 15 6.13 -0.18 5.79
N ALA A 16 6.64 -0.64 6.93
CA ALA A 16 6.18 -1.88 7.55
C ALA A 16 5.55 -1.63 8.93
N PHE A 17 4.48 -2.36 9.22
CA PHE A 17 3.95 -2.55 10.56
C PHE A 17 4.33 -3.98 10.99
N ASN A 18 5.08 -4.14 12.08
CA ASN A 18 5.57 -5.44 12.53
C ASN A 18 5.52 -5.58 14.05
N PRO A 19 4.33 -5.85 14.63
CA PRO A 19 4.16 -5.92 16.07
C PRO A 19 4.82 -7.17 16.70
N ASP A 20 5.04 -8.22 15.90
CA ASP A 20 5.55 -9.51 16.35
C ASP A 20 7.07 -9.68 16.09
N GLU A 21 7.77 -8.64 15.62
CA GLU A 21 9.20 -8.66 15.29
C GLU A 21 9.62 -9.80 14.34
N LYS A 22 8.74 -10.18 13.40
CA LYS A 22 9.04 -11.20 12.38
C LYS A 22 10.09 -10.71 11.39
N PRO A 23 10.81 -11.62 10.70
CA PRO A 23 11.58 -11.24 9.52
C PRO A 23 10.70 -10.47 8.52
N ILE A 24 11.16 -9.31 8.04
CA ILE A 24 10.33 -8.41 7.20
C ILE A 24 9.92 -9.07 5.88
N GLU A 25 10.75 -9.99 5.38
CA GLU A 25 10.50 -10.76 4.17
C GLU A 25 9.32 -11.73 4.32
N GLU A 26 8.97 -12.11 5.55
CA GLU A 26 7.82 -12.97 5.87
C GLU A 26 6.51 -12.18 5.98
N LEU A 27 6.58 -10.85 6.05
CA LEU A 27 5.37 -10.03 6.12
C LEU A 27 4.66 -9.96 4.76
N PRO A 28 3.31 -10.04 4.75
CA PRO A 28 2.54 -9.87 3.55
C PRO A 28 2.61 -8.44 3.02
N PHE A 29 2.38 -8.27 1.72
CA PHE A 29 2.31 -6.96 1.10
C PHE A 29 0.92 -6.34 1.14
N ILE A 30 0.87 -5.02 1.27
CA ILE A 30 -0.22 -4.17 0.80
C ILE A 30 0.37 -3.28 -0.30
N TYR A 31 -0.13 -3.42 -1.52
CA TYR A 31 0.31 -2.63 -2.67
C TYR A 31 -0.62 -1.43 -2.85
N GLY A 32 -0.07 -0.22 -2.78
CA GLY A 32 -0.69 0.94 -3.40
C GLY A 32 -0.18 1.07 -4.82
N TYR A 33 -1.03 1.36 -5.78
CA TYR A 33 -0.59 1.48 -7.16
C TYR A 33 -1.45 2.46 -7.95
N ASN A 34 -0.82 3.13 -8.90
CA ASN A 34 -1.53 3.92 -9.90
C ASN A 34 -2.13 2.97 -10.94
N THR A 35 -3.44 3.03 -11.18
CA THR A 35 -4.10 2.13 -12.14
C THR A 35 -3.82 2.51 -13.60
N GLY A 36 -3.33 3.73 -13.84
CA GLY A 36 -3.28 4.37 -15.16
C GLY A 36 -4.63 4.90 -15.64
N GLU A 37 -5.70 4.74 -14.85
CA GLU A 37 -7.01 5.30 -15.15
C GLU A 37 -7.08 6.77 -14.71
N LEU A 38 -7.66 7.60 -15.58
CA LEU A 38 -7.87 9.03 -15.34
C LEU A 38 -9.34 9.32 -15.08
N LEU A 39 -9.65 10.14 -14.08
CA LEU A 39 -11.00 10.69 -13.86
C LEU A 39 -11.29 11.84 -14.84
N ASP A 40 -10.31 12.73 -14.98
CA ASP A 40 -10.21 13.79 -15.98
C ASP A 40 -8.71 13.97 -16.34
N GLU A 41 -8.37 14.98 -17.13
CA GLU A 41 -6.97 15.26 -17.52
C GLU A 41 -6.04 15.62 -16.33
N ARG A 42 -6.55 15.70 -15.09
CA ARG A 42 -5.82 16.18 -13.91
C ARG A 42 -5.73 15.16 -12.78
N TYR A 43 -6.56 14.12 -12.74
CA TYR A 43 -6.59 13.18 -11.62
C TYR A 43 -6.46 11.72 -12.06
N MET A 44 -5.51 11.01 -11.43
CA MET A 44 -5.22 9.60 -11.61
C MET A 44 -5.82 8.78 -10.47
N LEU A 45 -6.35 7.59 -10.79
CA LEU A 45 -6.85 6.65 -9.80
C LEU A 45 -5.69 5.83 -9.19
N GLY A 46 -5.60 5.87 -7.87
CA GLY A 46 -4.76 4.99 -7.07
C GLY A 46 -5.62 3.97 -6.34
N LYS A 47 -5.15 2.73 -6.23
CA LYS A 47 -5.82 1.64 -5.49
C LYS A 47 -4.87 1.03 -4.47
N LEU A 48 -5.45 0.52 -3.39
CA LEU A 48 -4.79 -0.32 -2.38
C LEU A 48 -5.33 -1.74 -2.48
N ILE A 49 -4.42 -2.71 -2.60
CA ILE A 49 -4.76 -4.12 -2.63
C ILE A 49 -3.79 -4.92 -1.75
N ALA A 50 -4.35 -5.73 -0.87
CA ALA A 50 -3.61 -6.69 -0.08
C ALA A 50 -3.06 -7.82 -0.97
N GLN A 51 -1.97 -8.48 -0.53
CA GLN A 51 -1.36 -9.58 -1.27
C GLN A 51 -2.33 -10.74 -1.54
N ASP A 52 -3.31 -10.95 -0.66
CA ASP A 52 -4.38 -11.93 -0.83
C ASP A 52 -5.48 -11.52 -1.83
N GLY A 53 -5.42 -10.32 -2.38
CA GLY A 53 -6.39 -9.78 -3.35
C GLY A 53 -7.47 -8.89 -2.72
N THR A 54 -7.49 -8.71 -1.40
CA THR A 54 -8.48 -7.84 -0.74
C THR A 54 -8.25 -6.38 -1.13
N THR A 55 -9.27 -5.72 -1.66
CA THR A 55 -9.20 -4.28 -1.94
C THR A 55 -9.36 -3.51 -0.63
N LEU A 56 -8.37 -2.69 -0.29
CA LEU A 56 -8.31 -1.94 0.97
C LEU A 56 -8.62 -0.44 0.79
N GLY A 57 -8.83 0.01 -0.45
CA GLY A 57 -9.28 1.37 -0.72
C GLY A 57 -8.82 1.90 -2.07
N ALA A 58 -9.22 3.13 -2.34
CA ALA A 58 -8.80 3.88 -3.52
C ALA A 58 -8.76 5.38 -3.22
N HIS A 59 -8.10 6.13 -4.10
CA HIS A 59 -8.10 7.58 -4.06
C HIS A 59 -7.78 8.17 -5.44
N TYR A 60 -8.36 9.33 -5.75
CA TYR A 60 -7.99 10.11 -6.93
C TYR A 60 -7.01 11.20 -6.54
N SER A 61 -5.85 11.24 -7.18
CA SER A 61 -4.79 12.19 -6.83
C SER A 61 -4.20 12.82 -8.09
N SER A 62 -3.71 14.05 -7.97
CA SER A 62 -3.15 14.80 -9.10
C SER A 62 -1.75 14.35 -9.50
N THR A 63 -1.03 13.67 -8.61
CA THR A 63 0.31 13.12 -8.86
C THR A 63 0.49 11.82 -8.08
N GLU A 64 1.44 11.00 -8.52
CA GLU A 64 1.84 9.78 -7.80
C GLU A 64 2.44 10.08 -6.42
N THR A 65 3.14 11.20 -6.27
CA THR A 65 3.65 11.68 -4.98
C THR A 65 2.52 11.93 -3.98
N PHE A 66 1.43 12.60 -4.40
CA PHE A 66 0.25 12.77 -3.55
C PHE A 66 -0.49 11.45 -3.33
N GLN A 67 -0.54 10.58 -4.35
CA GLN A 67 -1.17 9.27 -4.24
C GLN A 67 -0.52 8.42 -3.13
N ARG A 68 0.80 8.47 -2.96
CA ARG A 68 1.49 7.80 -1.84
C ARG A 68 1.04 8.31 -0.47
N GLN A 69 0.76 9.61 -0.35
CA GLN A 69 0.21 10.20 0.87
C GLN A 69 -1.24 9.77 1.05
N ASP A 70 -2.08 9.92 0.03
CA ASP A 70 -3.52 9.67 0.08
C ASP A 70 -3.88 8.18 0.29
N LEU A 71 -3.01 7.28 -0.17
CA LEU A 71 -3.10 5.84 0.06
C LEU A 71 -2.44 5.41 1.38
N ALA A 72 -2.04 6.36 2.23
CA ALA A 72 -1.43 6.08 3.53
C ALA A 72 -0.14 5.24 3.46
N ILE A 73 0.57 5.27 2.33
CA ILE A 73 1.84 4.55 2.19
C ILE A 73 2.97 5.29 2.87
N LEU A 74 2.91 6.63 2.93
CA LEU A 74 3.91 7.40 3.66
C LEU A 74 3.61 7.40 5.17
N PRO A 75 4.64 7.31 6.04
CA PRO A 75 4.44 7.30 7.48
C PRO A 75 3.72 8.55 7.98
N GLY A 76 2.80 8.37 8.92
CA GLY A 76 2.04 9.45 9.54
C GLY A 76 0.93 10.03 8.65
N CYS A 77 0.76 9.55 7.42
CA CYS A 77 -0.36 9.90 6.57
C CYS A 77 -1.57 9.00 6.86
N TRP A 78 -2.75 9.60 7.05
CA TRP A 78 -4.04 8.90 7.23
C TRP A 78 -4.00 7.78 8.28
N PRO A 79 -3.77 8.11 9.57
CA PRO A 79 -3.69 7.12 10.65
C PRO A 79 -4.94 6.22 10.74
N GLU A 80 -6.11 6.73 10.39
CA GLU A 80 -7.36 5.96 10.34
C GLU A 80 -7.32 4.82 9.32
N ARG A 81 -6.59 4.97 8.20
CA ARG A 81 -6.42 3.87 7.21
C ARG A 81 -5.45 2.81 7.72
N GLN A 82 -4.51 3.20 8.59
CA GLN A 82 -3.59 2.25 9.20
C GLN A 82 -4.34 1.27 10.11
N ASP A 83 -5.41 1.71 10.78
CA ASP A 83 -6.27 0.84 11.59
C ASP A 83 -6.95 -0.24 10.73
N ASP A 84 -7.44 0.12 9.53
CA ASP A 84 -8.02 -0.84 8.59
C ASP A 84 -6.97 -1.87 8.11
N PHE A 85 -5.75 -1.40 7.79
CA PHE A 85 -4.67 -2.28 7.35
C PHE A 85 -4.21 -3.24 8.47
N GLN A 86 -4.10 -2.74 9.69
CA GLN A 86 -3.78 -3.54 10.87
C GLN A 86 -4.90 -4.53 11.21
N GLY A 87 -6.17 -4.15 11.00
CA GLY A 87 -7.30 -5.06 11.11
C GLY A 87 -7.24 -6.21 10.11
N HIS A 88 -6.81 -5.94 8.86
CA HIS A 88 -6.64 -6.96 7.84
C HIS A 88 -5.42 -7.87 8.09
N TYR A 89 -4.29 -7.28 8.49
CA TYR A 89 -3.05 -7.98 8.80
C TYR A 89 -2.54 -7.66 10.22
N PRO A 90 -3.16 -8.25 11.27
CA PRO A 90 -2.81 -7.95 12.66
C PRO A 90 -1.41 -8.42 13.05
N GLY A 91 -0.88 -9.45 12.35
CA GLY A 91 0.47 -9.96 12.56
C GLY A 91 1.57 -9.19 11.83
N GLY A 92 1.24 -8.06 11.21
CA GLY A 92 2.15 -7.21 10.47
C GLY A 92 2.00 -7.29 8.94
N TYR A 93 2.47 -6.25 8.26
CA TYR A 93 2.49 -6.12 6.80
C TYR A 93 3.59 -5.15 6.37
N ARG A 94 3.93 -5.16 5.08
CA ARG A 94 4.76 -4.16 4.40
C ARG A 94 3.98 -3.51 3.27
N MET A 95 4.13 -2.21 3.12
CA MET A 95 3.50 -1.44 2.07
C MET A 95 4.50 -1.09 0.98
N GLU A 96 4.08 -1.24 -0.26
CA GLU A 96 4.84 -0.87 -1.45
C GLU A 96 3.96 -0.01 -2.34
N TYR A 97 4.54 1.06 -2.90
CA TYR A 97 3.87 1.84 -3.94
C TYR A 97 4.43 1.47 -5.30
N VAL A 98 3.57 1.03 -6.21
CA VAL A 98 3.93 0.68 -7.59
C VAL A 98 3.49 1.82 -8.53
N PRO A 99 4.43 2.59 -9.10
CA PRO A 99 4.10 3.67 -10.03
C PRO A 99 3.54 3.11 -11.35
N ALA A 100 2.84 3.96 -12.10
CA ALA A 100 2.16 3.55 -13.34
C ALA A 100 3.13 2.92 -14.37
N GLU A 101 4.38 3.39 -14.41
CA GLU A 101 5.40 2.90 -15.33
C GLU A 101 5.92 1.49 -15.00
N GLU A 102 5.95 1.13 -13.72
CA GLU A 102 6.42 -0.19 -13.26
C GLU A 102 5.30 -1.23 -13.20
N ARG A 103 4.03 -0.77 -13.08
CA ARG A 103 2.85 -1.63 -12.96
C ARG A 103 2.80 -2.79 -13.98
N PRO A 104 3.07 -2.59 -15.29
CA PRO A 104 2.97 -3.69 -16.26
C PRO A 104 3.94 -4.86 -16.01
N GLY A 105 5.06 -4.60 -15.33
CA GLY A 105 6.08 -5.60 -15.02
C GLY A 105 6.04 -6.14 -13.58
N HIS A 106 5.17 -5.59 -12.74
CA HIS A 106 5.21 -5.86 -11.30
C HIS A 106 4.48 -7.16 -10.92
N VAL A 107 5.23 -8.26 -10.80
CA VAL A 107 4.68 -9.61 -10.56
C VAL A 107 3.82 -9.71 -9.30
N GLY A 108 4.28 -9.19 -8.15
CA GLY A 108 3.55 -9.30 -6.88
C GLY A 108 2.16 -8.64 -6.92
N LEU A 109 2.11 -7.39 -7.40
CA LEU A 109 0.86 -6.68 -7.69
C LEU A 109 -0.03 -7.41 -8.71
N ALA A 110 0.52 -7.92 -9.81
CA ALA A 110 -0.25 -8.63 -10.82
C ALA A 110 -0.94 -9.88 -10.24
N GLU A 111 -0.23 -10.63 -9.40
CA GLU A 111 -0.80 -11.76 -8.68
C GLU A 111 -1.91 -11.34 -7.69
N ALA A 112 -1.70 -10.26 -6.94
CA ALA A 112 -2.71 -9.74 -6.02
C ALA A 112 -3.99 -9.34 -6.78
N ILE A 113 -3.86 -8.65 -7.90
CA ILE A 113 -4.99 -8.31 -8.78
C ILE A 113 -5.67 -9.58 -9.30
N GLY A 114 -4.90 -10.60 -9.70
CA GLY A 114 -5.44 -11.89 -10.14
C GLY A 114 -6.21 -12.66 -9.07
N ARG A 115 -6.00 -12.34 -7.78
CA ARG A 115 -6.74 -12.91 -6.64
C ARG A 115 -7.99 -12.09 -6.27
N SER A 116 -8.11 -10.85 -6.76
CA SER A 116 -9.29 -10.02 -6.51
C SER A 116 -10.52 -10.57 -7.25
N VAL A 117 -11.63 -10.75 -6.52
CA VAL A 117 -12.93 -11.23 -7.03
C VAL A 117 -13.93 -10.10 -7.22
#